data_AF-A0A932K863-F1
#
_entry.id   AF-A0A932K863-F1
#
_cell.length_a   1.000
_cell.length_b   1.000
_cell.length_c   1.000
_cell.angle_alpha   90.00
_cell.angle_beta   90.00
_cell.angle_gamma   90.00
#
_symmetry.space_group_name_H-M   'P 1'
#
loop_
_entity.id
_entity.type
_entity.pdbx_description
1 polymer ?
#
loop_
_entity_poly.entity_id
_entity_poly.type
_entity_poly.pdbx_seq_one_letter_code
_entity_poly.pdbx_strand_id
1 'polypeptide(L)'
;MLPGQLAADSYEAGQQRPGDYEAQVGQRPIAIHGLEHLGATDRGVSMFRQQIRRGIRAVKGGRDPAGLSREAGAVIPTYSNDTVVRVPPAATPEEDHRLMRETGRRLAEAYLKHPPLASG
;
A
#
# COMPACT_ATOMS: atom_id res chain seq x y z
N MET A 1 -18.43 -0.48 0.05
CA MET A 1 -17.37 -0.05 -0.90
C MET A 1 -17.53 1.42 -1.14
N LEU A 2 -16.44 2.16 -1.30
CA LEU A 2 -16.50 3.58 -1.66
C LEU A 2 -16.94 3.72 -3.13
N PRO A 3 -17.74 4.74 -3.50
CA PRO A 3 -18.32 4.87 -4.84
C PRO A 3 -17.30 4.82 -5.99
N GLY A 4 -16.07 5.32 -5.80
CA GLY A 4 -15.03 5.32 -6.83
C GLY A 4 -14.30 3.98 -7.06
N GLN A 5 -14.60 2.96 -6.26
CA GLN A 5 -14.03 1.61 -6.42
C GLN A 5 -14.94 0.65 -7.18
N LEU A 6 -16.15 1.10 -7.53
CA LEU A 6 -17.13 0.33 -8.29
C LEU A 6 -17.11 0.76 -9.75
N ALA A 7 -17.51 -0.15 -10.63
CA ALA A 7 -17.75 0.19 -12.03
C ALA A 7 -18.85 1.24 -12.13
N ALA A 8 -18.69 2.22 -13.03
CA ALA A 8 -19.75 3.15 -13.38
C ALA A 8 -20.97 2.43 -14.00
N ASP A 9 -22.15 3.03 -13.85
CA ASP A 9 -23.41 2.48 -14.38
C ASP A 9 -23.42 2.34 -15.91
N SER A 10 -22.60 3.12 -16.61
CA SER A 10 -22.34 2.99 -18.06
C SER A 10 -20.90 3.34 -18.41
N TYR A 11 -20.46 2.94 -19.60
CA TYR A 11 -19.12 3.27 -20.10
C TYR A 11 -18.93 4.79 -20.23
N GLU A 12 -19.92 5.52 -20.78
CA GLU A 12 -19.88 6.97 -20.93
C GLU A 12 -19.79 7.68 -19.59
N ALA A 13 -20.50 7.19 -18.57
CA ALA A 13 -20.43 7.73 -17.22
C ALA A 13 -19.02 7.55 -16.63
N GLY A 14 -18.40 6.38 -16.82
CA GLY A 14 -17.02 6.12 -16.42
C GLY A 14 -16.00 6.98 -17.17
N GLN A 15 -16.23 7.30 -18.45
CA GLN A 15 -15.39 8.24 -19.19
C GLN A 15 -15.52 9.68 -18.70
N GLN A 16 -16.73 10.12 -18.35
CA GLN A 16 -16.97 11.49 -17.87
C GLN A 16 -16.47 11.71 -16.44
N ARG A 17 -16.57 10.69 -15.59
CA ARG A 17 -16.26 10.76 -14.16
C ARG A 17 -15.46 9.53 -13.71
N PRO A 18 -14.22 9.35 -14.21
CA PRO A 18 -13.42 8.18 -13.89
C PRO A 18 -13.02 8.16 -12.41
N GLY A 19 -13.11 6.98 -11.79
CA GLY A 19 -12.61 6.69 -10.46
C GLY A 19 -11.41 5.74 -10.47
N ASP A 20 -11.12 5.15 -9.32
CA ASP A 20 -10.06 4.16 -9.17
C ASP A 20 -10.34 2.90 -10.00
N TYR A 21 -11.62 2.53 -10.13
CA TYR A 21 -12.03 1.40 -10.98
C TYR A 21 -11.56 1.62 -12.42
N GLU A 22 -11.94 2.73 -13.06
CA GLU A 22 -11.55 3.04 -14.44
C GLU A 22 -10.03 3.17 -14.59
N ALA A 23 -9.35 3.79 -13.61
CA ALA A 23 -7.89 3.91 -13.60
C ALA A 23 -7.18 2.55 -13.51
N GLN A 24 -7.73 1.60 -12.75
CA GLN A 24 -7.18 0.25 -12.63
C GLN A 24 -7.45 -0.61 -13.86
N VAL A 25 -8.71 -0.68 -14.32
CA VAL A 25 -9.09 -1.57 -15.44
C VAL A 25 -8.60 -1.04 -16.79
N GLY A 26 -8.43 0.28 -16.94
CA GLY A 26 -7.87 0.90 -18.14
C GLY A 26 -6.43 0.45 -18.46
N GLN A 27 -5.72 -0.14 -17.50
CA GLN A 27 -4.38 -0.72 -17.71
C GLN A 27 -4.39 -2.06 -18.46
N ARG A 28 -5.58 -2.62 -18.75
CA ARG A 28 -5.90 -3.96 -19.32
C ARG A 28 -6.08 -5.03 -18.25
N PRO A 29 -6.69 -6.20 -18.58
CA PRO A 29 -6.82 -7.32 -17.64
C PRO A 29 -5.49 -7.78 -17.05
N ILE A 30 -4.39 -7.61 -17.79
CA ILE A 30 -3.02 -7.80 -17.32
C ILE A 30 -2.20 -6.57 -17.72
N ALA A 31 -1.61 -5.90 -16.73
CA ALA A 31 -0.75 -4.75 -16.95
C ALA A 31 0.50 -5.12 -17.76
N ILE A 32 0.75 -4.38 -18.83
CA ILE A 32 1.94 -4.56 -19.67
C ILE A 32 3.08 -3.72 -19.08
N HIS A 33 3.91 -4.37 -18.27
CA HIS A 33 5.00 -3.70 -17.54
C HIS A 33 5.99 -2.96 -18.44
N GLY A 34 6.14 -3.38 -19.70
CA GLY A 34 7.00 -2.71 -20.69
C GLY A 34 6.49 -1.34 -21.16
N LEU A 35 5.26 -0.96 -20.84
CA LEU A 35 4.69 0.37 -21.14
C LEU A 35 4.83 1.37 -19.99
N GLU A 36 5.35 0.93 -18.84
CA GLU A 36 5.43 1.76 -17.65
C GLU A 36 6.75 2.51 -17.55
N HIS A 37 6.69 3.75 -17.06
CA HIS A 37 7.85 4.61 -16.84
C HIS A 37 7.92 4.99 -15.36
N LEU A 38 8.53 4.11 -14.56
CA LEU A 38 8.58 4.28 -13.10
C LEU A 38 9.46 5.48 -12.71
N GLY A 39 8.89 6.40 -11.93
CA GLY A 39 9.58 7.55 -11.34
C GLY A 39 10.12 7.26 -9.94
N ALA A 40 10.75 8.28 -9.34
CA ALA A 40 11.29 8.17 -7.98
C ALA A 40 10.21 7.87 -6.93
N THR A 41 8.99 8.34 -7.16
CA THR A 41 7.81 8.09 -6.31
C THR A 41 7.35 6.64 -6.35
N ASP A 42 7.69 5.88 -7.40
CA ASP A 42 7.30 4.47 -7.58
C ASP A 42 8.26 3.48 -6.90
N ARG A 43 9.09 3.97 -5.96
CA ARG A 43 10.03 3.14 -5.21
C ARG A 43 9.32 1.97 -4.50
N GLY A 44 8.17 2.23 -3.89
CA GLY A 44 7.35 1.21 -3.24
C GLY A 44 6.89 0.12 -4.21
N VAL A 45 6.41 0.50 -5.39
CA VAL A 45 5.98 -0.41 -6.47
C VAL A 45 7.15 -1.30 -6.91
N SER A 46 8.33 -0.70 -7.12
CA SER A 46 9.54 -1.43 -7.52
C SER A 46 9.98 -2.45 -6.47
N MET A 47 9.97 -2.05 -5.19
CA MET A 47 10.30 -2.93 -4.06
C MET A 47 9.32 -4.10 -3.96
N PHE A 48 8.02 -3.82 -4.04
CA PHE A 48 6.98 -4.84 -3.97
C PHE A 48 7.10 -5.86 -5.10
N ARG A 49 7.30 -5.39 -6.34
CA ARG A 49 7.56 -6.27 -7.49
C ARG A 49 8.80 -7.13 -7.28
N GLN A 50 9.86 -6.58 -6.69
CA GLN A 50 11.06 -7.36 -6.38
C GLN A 50 10.77 -8.45 -5.34
N GLN A 51 9.97 -8.15 -4.32
CA GLN A 51 9.54 -9.11 -3.30
C GLN A 51 8.74 -10.26 -3.92
N ILE A 52 7.76 -9.97 -4.77
CA ILE A 52 6.97 -10.99 -5.50
C ILE A 52 7.88 -11.89 -6.34
N ARG A 53 8.79 -11.30 -7.14
CA ARG A 53 9.73 -12.09 -7.96
C ARG A 53 10.62 -13.00 -7.12
N ARG A 54 11.04 -12.55 -5.93
CA ARG A 54 11.80 -13.38 -4.97
C ARG A 54 10.94 -14.53 -4.45
N GLY A 55 9.68 -14.27 -4.09
CA GLY A 55 8.72 -15.29 -3.65
C GLY A 55 8.47 -16.36 -4.72
N ILE A 56 8.20 -15.95 -5.96
CA ILE A 56 8.02 -16.88 -7.10
C ILE A 56 9.24 -17.79 -7.27
N ARG A 57 10.45 -17.23 -7.21
CA ARG A 57 11.69 -18.02 -7.30
C ARG A 57 11.90 -18.95 -6.10
N ALA A 58 11.49 -18.55 -4.90
CA ALA A 58 11.55 -19.40 -3.72
C ALA A 58 10.65 -20.63 -3.90
N VAL A 59 9.38 -20.40 -4.26
CA VAL A 59 8.39 -21.46 -4.52
C VAL A 59 8.86 -22.41 -5.62
N LYS A 60 9.36 -21.88 -6.74
CA LYS A 60 9.91 -22.70 -7.83
C LYS A 60 11.08 -23.60 -7.37
N GLY A 61 11.84 -23.15 -6.37
CA GLY A 61 12.94 -23.90 -5.77
C GLY A 61 12.53 -24.77 -4.58
N GLY A 62 11.23 -25.00 -4.34
CA GLY A 62 10.75 -25.82 -3.22
C GLY A 62 10.89 -25.17 -1.84
N ARG A 63 11.06 -23.84 -1.78
CA ARG A 63 11.15 -23.08 -0.52
C ARG A 63 9.93 -22.21 -0.32
N ASP A 64 9.64 -21.86 0.93
CA ASP A 64 8.55 -20.96 1.26
C ASP A 64 8.89 -19.49 0.88
N PRO A 65 7.91 -18.71 0.38
CA PRO A 65 8.07 -17.28 0.18
C PRO A 65 8.04 -16.54 1.53
N ALA A 66 8.63 -15.35 1.56
CA ALA A 66 8.62 -14.51 2.76
C ALA A 66 7.19 -14.13 3.16
N GLY A 67 6.89 -14.17 4.46
CA GLY A 67 5.59 -13.79 5.01
C GLY A 67 4.51 -14.87 4.94
N LEU A 68 4.84 -16.08 4.48
CA LEU A 68 3.91 -17.22 4.58
C LEU A 68 3.73 -17.61 6.05
N SER A 69 2.49 -17.60 6.52
CA SER A 69 2.09 -18.23 7.78
C SER A 69 1.21 -19.44 7.48
N ARG A 70 1.49 -20.56 8.15
CA ARG A 70 0.69 -21.81 8.10
C ARG A 70 -0.10 -22.05 9.39
N GLU A 71 0.03 -21.14 10.34
CA GLU A 71 -0.62 -21.21 11.64
C GLU A 71 -2.09 -20.84 11.49
N ALA A 72 -2.96 -21.83 11.71
CA ALA A 72 -4.40 -21.61 11.71
C ALA A 72 -4.77 -20.64 12.85
N GLY A 73 -5.50 -19.58 12.53
CA GLY A 73 -5.89 -18.55 13.49
C GLY A 73 -4.83 -17.50 13.78
N ALA A 74 -3.64 -17.56 13.15
CA ALA A 74 -2.66 -16.49 13.28
C ALA A 74 -3.21 -15.16 12.74
N VAL A 75 -3.08 -14.11 13.53
CA VAL A 75 -3.44 -12.76 13.09
C VAL A 75 -2.28 -12.20 12.27
N ILE A 76 -2.54 -11.98 10.98
CA ILE A 76 -1.56 -11.36 10.08
C ILE A 76 -1.75 -9.85 10.14
N PRO A 77 -0.76 -9.07 10.64
CA PRO A 77 -0.84 -7.62 10.58
C PRO A 77 -0.77 -7.19 9.11
N THR A 78 -1.82 -6.49 8.65
CA THR A 78 -1.91 -6.04 7.25
C THR A 78 -1.21 -4.70 7.03
N TYR A 79 -0.83 -3.99 8.09
CA TYR A 79 -0.26 -2.63 8.05
C TYR A 79 -1.11 -1.63 7.24
N SER A 80 -2.39 -1.95 7.04
CA SER A 80 -3.37 -1.18 6.27
C SER A 80 -4.34 -0.51 7.23
N ASN A 81 -3.86 0.46 7.98
CA ASN A 81 -4.65 1.24 8.91
C ASN A 81 -4.31 2.72 8.79
N ASP A 82 -5.31 3.55 9.06
CA ASP A 82 -5.13 4.98 9.23
C ASP A 82 -4.99 5.30 10.71
N THR A 83 -4.05 6.17 11.06
CA THR A 83 -3.91 6.70 12.42
C THR A 83 -3.93 8.21 12.35
N VAL A 84 -4.99 8.80 12.91
CA VAL A 84 -5.15 10.24 12.99
C VAL A 84 -4.68 10.69 14.37
N VAL A 85 -3.74 11.63 14.40
CA VAL A 85 -3.25 12.27 15.63
C VAL A 85 -3.35 13.78 15.50
N ARG A 86 -3.62 14.46 16.62
CA ARG A 86 -3.55 15.91 16.68
C ARG A 86 -2.13 16.34 17.00
N VAL A 87 -1.49 17.05 16.07
CA VAL A 87 -0.16 17.64 16.25
C VAL A 87 -0.27 19.13 15.90
N PRO A 88 -0.11 20.04 16.86
CA PRO A 88 -0.05 21.47 16.58
C PRO A 88 1.15 21.80 15.66
N PRO A 89 1.01 22.78 14.74
CA PRO A 89 2.10 23.15 13.85
C PRO A 89 3.29 23.74 14.61
N ALA A 90 4.49 23.54 14.09
CA ALA A 90 5.70 24.17 14.61
C ALA A 90 5.77 25.66 14.24
N ALA A 91 6.76 26.38 14.78
CA ALA A 91 6.88 27.83 14.58
C ALA A 91 7.34 28.19 13.15
N THR A 92 8.13 27.33 12.51
CA THR A 92 8.58 27.55 11.12
C THR A 92 8.26 26.36 10.21
N PRO A 93 8.19 26.56 8.88
CA PRO A 93 7.98 25.46 7.92
C PRO A 93 9.02 24.34 8.03
N GLU A 94 10.29 24.68 8.28
CA GLU A 94 11.38 23.72 8.42
C GLU A 94 11.23 22.85 9.67
N GLU A 95 10.83 23.48 10.79
CA GLU A 95 10.51 22.78 12.03
C GLU A 95 9.27 21.91 11.87
N ASP A 96 8.27 22.38 11.13
CA ASP A 96 7.01 21.66 10.89
C ASP A 96 7.24 20.41 10.02
N HIS A 97 8.05 20.53 8.96
CA HIS A 97 8.47 19.39 8.15
C HIS A 97 9.22 18.34 8.97
N ARG A 98 10.05 18.77 9.93
CA ARG A 98 10.76 17.87 10.84
C ARG A 98 9.77 17.19 11.80
N LEU A 99 8.88 17.97 12.40
CA LEU A 99 7.84 17.49 13.32
C LEU A 99 6.93 16.45 12.65
N MET A 100 6.50 16.70 11.41
CA MET A 100 5.71 15.76 10.60
C MET A 100 6.47 14.45 10.39
N ARG A 101 7.75 14.53 10.00
CA ARG A 101 8.58 13.35 9.75
C ARG A 101 8.81 12.52 11.02
N GLU A 102 9.14 13.18 12.12
CA GLU A 102 9.37 12.53 13.42
C GLU A 102 8.08 11.90 13.96
N THR A 103 6.95 12.60 13.84
CA THR A 103 5.64 12.07 14.21
C THR A 103 5.30 10.83 13.39
N GLY A 104 5.40 10.90 12.05
CA GLY A 104 5.11 9.76 11.18
C GLY A 104 6.01 8.56 11.47
N ARG A 105 7.31 8.80 11.72
CA ARG A 105 8.24 7.75 12.12
C ARG A 105 7.87 7.12 13.46
N ARG A 106 7.55 7.93 14.47
CA ARG A 106 7.13 7.43 15.78
C ARG A 106 5.86 6.58 15.68
N LEU A 107 4.88 7.00 14.87
CA LEU A 107 3.65 6.23 14.63
C LEU A 107 3.95 4.89 13.96
N ALA A 108 4.76 4.88 12.91
CA ALA A 108 5.17 3.66 12.22
C ALA A 108 5.93 2.70 13.17
N GLU A 109 6.89 3.21 13.95
CA GLU A 109 7.64 2.40 14.92
C GLU A 109 6.73 1.84 16.03
N ALA A 110 5.77 2.62 16.52
CA ALA A 110 4.80 2.16 17.51
C ALA A 110 3.91 1.04 16.93
N TYR A 111 3.44 1.19 15.70
CA TYR A 111 2.63 0.17 15.03
C TYR A 111 3.40 -1.14 14.82
N LEU A 112 4.66 -1.06 14.38
CA LEU A 112 5.50 -2.24 14.19
C LEU A 112 5.75 -3.00 15.51
N LYS A 113 5.89 -2.27 16.63
CA LYS A 113 6.08 -2.87 17.96
C LYS A 113 4.78 -3.43 18.54
N HIS A 114 3.66 -2.76 18.30
CA HIS A 114 2.35 -3.08 18.88
C HIS A 114 1.27 -3.05 17.80
N PRO A 115 1.24 -4.05 16.89
CA PRO A 115 0.22 -4.08 15.86
C PRO A 115 -1.16 -4.27 16.53
N PRO A 116 -2.12 -3.34 16.30
CA PRO A 116 -3.36 -3.25 17.07
C PRO A 116 -4.28 -4.46 16.91
N LEU A 117 -4.06 -5.29 15.87
CA LEU A 117 -4.84 -6.50 15.63
C LEU A 117 -4.16 -7.77 16.15
N ALA A 118 -2.88 -7.71 16.54
CA ALA A 118 -2.13 -8.87 17.04
C ALA A 118 -2.24 -9.07 18.55
N SER A 119 -3.00 -8.21 19.25
CA SER A 119 -3.20 -8.27 20.69
C SER A 119 -4.52 -8.97 21.00
N GLY A 120 -4.47 -10.30 21.06
CA GLY A 120 -5.46 -11.14 21.72
C GLY A 120 -5.00 -11.49 23.12
#